data_AF-A0AAV9PQS4-F1
#
_entry.id   AF-A0AAV9PQS4-F1
#
_cell.length_a   1.000
_cell.length_b   1.000
_cell.length_c   1.000
_cell.angle_alpha   90.00
_cell.angle_beta   90.00
_cell.angle_gamma   90.00
#
_symmetry.space_group_name_H-M   'P 1'
#
loop_
_entity.id
_entity.type
_entity.pdbx_description
1 polymer ?
#
loop_
_entity_poly.entity_id
_entity_poly.type
_entity_poly.pdbx_seq_one_letter_code
_entity_poly.pdbx_strand_id
1 'polypeptide(L)'
;MLPFLAQGAAMAIEDSVVLVECLSSCKTVEDAPDRLRLYETTRRERVRIIKSGARQNATVWHCADGPFQEARDAIIRYGKDLPTDGTLSHEEAVAANRWNNPAFQEWLFGFDAVLNAKEIILKREL
;
A
#
# COMPACT_ATOMS: atom_id res chain seq x y z
N MET A 1 0.57 -10.19 -7.62
CA MET A 1 0.76 -8.72 -7.65
C MET A 1 1.92 -8.44 -8.60
N LEU A 2 1.94 -7.32 -9.32
CA LEU A 2 3.08 -7.01 -10.19
C LEU A 2 4.32 -6.64 -9.34
N PRO A 3 5.56 -6.92 -9.79
CA PRO A 3 6.77 -6.73 -8.99
C PRO A 3 7.25 -5.27 -8.88
N PHE A 4 6.42 -4.27 -9.24
CA PHE A 4 6.85 -2.87 -9.36
C PHE A 4 6.67 -2.02 -8.09
N LEU A 5 6.43 -2.67 -6.95
CA LEU A 5 6.48 -2.01 -5.64
C LEU A 5 7.32 -2.81 -4.62
N ALA A 6 7.88 -3.96 -5.01
CA ALA A 6 8.67 -4.84 -4.13
C ALA A 6 7.98 -5.30 -2.82
N GLN A 7 6.64 -5.21 -2.73
CA GLN A 7 5.89 -5.52 -1.50
C GLN A 7 5.19 -6.89 -1.50
N GLY A 8 5.37 -7.73 -2.52
CA GLY A 8 4.64 -9.01 -2.61
C GLY A 8 4.88 -9.91 -1.40
N ALA A 9 6.15 -10.11 -1.03
CA ALA A 9 6.53 -10.92 0.13
C ALA A 9 6.17 -10.24 1.47
N ALA A 10 6.38 -8.94 1.58
CA ALA A 10 6.01 -8.17 2.78
C ALA A 10 4.50 -8.30 3.09
N MET A 11 3.65 -8.23 2.07
CA MET A 11 2.21 -8.42 2.25
C MET A 11 1.86 -9.82 2.76
N ALA A 12 2.50 -10.87 2.26
CA ALA A 12 2.26 -12.22 2.74
C ALA A 12 2.68 -12.40 4.21
N ILE A 13 3.76 -11.75 4.63
CA ILE A 13 4.21 -11.75 6.04
C ILE A 13 3.19 -11.01 6.91
N GLU A 14 2.77 -9.80 6.53
CA GLU A 14 1.73 -9.05 7.24
C GLU A 14 0.41 -9.84 7.33
N ASP A 15 -0.02 -10.46 6.23
CA ASP A 15 -1.23 -11.27 6.17
C ASP A 15 -1.14 -12.46 7.13
N SER A 16 0.02 -13.12 7.20
CA SER A 16 0.25 -14.24 8.13
C SER A 16 0.13 -13.80 9.58
N VAL A 17 0.71 -12.66 9.94
CA VAL A 17 0.62 -12.10 11.30
C VAL A 17 -0.83 -11.78 11.67
N VAL A 18 -1.54 -11.03 10.82
CA VAL A 18 -2.94 -10.64 11.10
C VAL A 18 -3.85 -11.85 11.14
N LEU A 19 -3.65 -12.83 10.26
CA LEU A 19 -4.43 -14.07 10.26
C LEU A 19 -4.24 -14.86 11.55
N VAL A 20 -3.01 -15.02 12.03
CA VAL A 20 -2.71 -15.71 13.29
C VAL A 20 -3.38 -14.99 14.46
N GLU A 21 -3.20 -13.68 14.60
CA GLU A 21 -3.84 -12.90 15.68
C GLU A 21 -5.36 -13.03 15.65
N CYS A 22 -5.98 -12.95 14.47
CA CYS A 22 -7.43 -13.13 14.32
C CYS A 22 -7.88 -14.53 14.76
N LEU A 23 -7.21 -15.59 14.30
CA LEU A 23 -7.57 -16.97 14.66
C LEU A 23 -7.26 -17.30 16.12
N SER A 24 -6.20 -16.73 16.69
CA SER A 24 -5.87 -16.86 18.12
C SER A 24 -6.90 -16.21 19.04
N SER A 25 -7.76 -15.33 18.51
CA SER A 25 -8.89 -14.74 19.25
C SER A 25 -10.18 -15.59 19.22
N CYS A 26 -10.17 -16.75 18.57
CA CYS A 26 -11.26 -17.73 18.66
C CYS A 26 -11.33 -18.32 20.08
N LYS A 27 -12.54 -18.45 20.63
CA LYS A 27 -12.80 -19.20 21.86
C LYS A 27 -13.27 -20.63 21.54
N THR A 28 -13.97 -20.78 20.42
CA THR A 28 -14.38 -22.09 19.89
C THR A 28 -14.11 -22.18 18.39
N VAL A 29 -14.29 -23.36 17.80
CA VAL A 29 -14.07 -23.58 16.36
C VAL A 29 -15.12 -22.85 15.53
N GLU A 30 -16.32 -22.66 16.08
CA GLU A 30 -17.44 -21.98 15.44
C GLU A 30 -17.17 -20.49 15.21
N ASP A 31 -16.22 -19.89 15.93
CA ASP A 31 -15.79 -18.49 15.74
C ASP A 31 -14.95 -18.31 14.46
N ALA A 32 -14.36 -19.39 13.92
CA ALA A 32 -13.37 -19.31 12.84
C ALA A 32 -13.88 -18.57 11.57
N PRO A 33 -15.11 -18.80 11.07
CA PRO A 33 -15.62 -18.05 9.92
C PRO A 33 -15.68 -16.54 10.17
N ASP A 34 -16.04 -16.11 11.39
CA ASP A 34 -16.09 -14.70 11.75
C ASP A 34 -14.71 -14.08 11.89
N ARG A 35 -13.75 -14.82 12.49
CA ARG A 35 -12.36 -14.34 12.59
C ARG A 35 -11.66 -14.27 11.23
N LEU A 36 -11.97 -15.19 10.30
CA LEU A 36 -11.49 -15.12 8.92
C LEU A 36 -12.05 -13.90 8.16
N ARG A 37 -13.34 -13.58 8.36
CA ARG A 37 -13.92 -12.33 7.84
C ARG A 37 -13.24 -11.10 8.43
N LEU A 38 -12.92 -11.11 9.72
CA LEU A 38 -12.21 -10.02 10.37
C LEU A 38 -10.83 -9.81 9.74
N TYR A 39 -10.05 -10.89 9.57
CA TYR A 39 -8.79 -10.87 8.85
C TYR A 39 -8.93 -10.26 7.45
N GLU A 40 -9.91 -10.75 6.66
CA GLU A 40 -10.12 -10.25 5.29
C GLU A 40 -10.42 -8.75 5.30
N THR A 41 -11.38 -8.31 6.10
CA THR A 41 -11.76 -6.89 6.17
C THR A 41 -10.62 -5.98 6.62
N THR A 42 -9.77 -6.47 7.54
CA THR A 42 -8.59 -5.76 8.04
C THR A 42 -7.55 -5.54 6.94
N ARG A 43 -7.27 -6.58 6.15
CA ARG A 43 -6.17 -6.58 5.18
C ARG A 43 -6.54 -6.05 3.81
N ARG A 44 -7.82 -6.16 3.44
CA ARG A 44 -8.31 -5.87 2.08
C ARG A 44 -7.90 -4.51 1.56
N GLU A 45 -8.06 -3.46 2.35
CA GLU A 45 -7.78 -2.10 1.89
C GLU A 45 -6.28 -1.86 1.67
N ARG A 46 -5.44 -2.31 2.61
CA ARG A 46 -3.98 -2.18 2.50
C ARG A 46 -3.44 -2.93 1.28
N VAL A 47 -3.88 -4.18 1.08
CA VAL A 47 -3.50 -4.98 -0.10
C VAL A 47 -4.01 -4.34 -1.39
N ARG A 48 -5.22 -3.76 -1.40
CA ARG A 48 -5.78 -3.06 -2.56
C ARG A 48 -4.93 -1.84 -2.96
N ILE A 49 -4.55 -1.01 -2.00
CA ILE A 49 -3.71 0.18 -2.24
C ILE A 49 -2.36 -0.24 -2.83
N ILE A 50 -1.70 -1.23 -2.23
CA ILE A 50 -0.35 -1.69 -2.64
C ILE A 50 -0.41 -2.35 -4.02
N LYS A 51 -1.42 -3.19 -4.28
CA LYS A 51 -1.65 -3.79 -5.61
C LYS A 51 -1.90 -2.73 -6.68
N SER A 52 -2.69 -1.71 -6.37
CA SER A 52 -2.97 -0.60 -7.28
C SER A 52 -1.69 0.19 -7.58
N GLY A 53 -0.93 0.55 -6.53
CA GLY A 53 0.36 1.24 -6.66
C GLY A 53 1.36 0.46 -7.51
N ALA A 54 1.46 -0.87 -7.31
CA ALA A 54 2.30 -1.72 -8.14
C ALA A 54 1.88 -1.71 -9.63
N ARG A 55 0.58 -1.58 -9.92
CA ARG A 55 0.10 -1.49 -11.30
C ARG A 55 0.36 -0.12 -11.92
N GLN A 56 0.21 0.95 -11.16
CA GLN A 56 0.56 2.31 -11.60
C GLN A 56 2.07 2.41 -11.89
N ASN A 57 2.90 1.88 -10.99
CA ASN A 57 4.35 1.82 -11.16
C ASN A 57 4.75 1.04 -12.42
N ALA A 58 4.02 -0.02 -12.78
CA ALA A 58 4.25 -0.73 -14.04
C ALA A 58 4.24 0.22 -15.24
N THR A 59 3.23 1.10 -15.29
CA THR A 59 3.07 2.10 -16.36
C THR A 59 4.08 3.24 -16.25
N VAL A 60 4.26 3.80 -15.05
CA VAL A 60 5.14 4.96 -14.83
C VAL A 60 6.58 4.62 -15.17
N TRP A 61 7.09 3.47 -14.73
CA TRP A 61 8.50 3.10 -14.92
C TRP A 61 8.80 2.54 -16.32
N HIS A 62 7.78 2.13 -17.08
CA HIS A 62 7.95 1.51 -18.41
C HIS A 62 7.16 2.25 -19.50
N CYS A 63 6.88 3.54 -19.31
CA CYS A 63 6.29 4.34 -20.38
C CYS A 63 7.27 4.49 -21.54
N ALA A 64 6.73 4.58 -22.75
CA ALA A 64 7.52 4.91 -23.93
C ALA A 64 8.01 6.36 -23.86
N ASP A 65 9.10 6.64 -24.57
CA ASP A 65 9.62 7.99 -24.72
C ASP A 65 8.55 8.93 -25.30
N GLY A 66 8.50 10.16 -24.78
CA GLY A 66 7.53 11.18 -25.19
C GLY A 66 7.05 12.04 -24.02
N PRO A 67 5.99 12.85 -24.22
CA PRO A 67 5.60 13.89 -23.27
C PRO A 67 5.34 13.39 -21.84
N PHE A 68 4.77 12.20 -21.69
CA PHE A 68 4.52 11.60 -20.37
C PHE A 68 5.82 11.17 -19.66
N GLN A 69 6.80 10.64 -20.42
CA GLN A 69 8.11 10.28 -19.87
C GLN A 69 8.91 11.52 -19.49
N GLU A 70 8.90 12.57 -20.32
CA GLU A 70 9.56 13.85 -20.03
C GLU A 70 9.00 14.50 -18.75
N ALA A 71 7.67 14.49 -18.62
CA ALA A 71 6.95 14.93 -17.43
C ALA A 71 7.40 14.19 -16.16
N ARG A 72 7.37 12.85 -16.20
CA ARG A 72 7.84 11.99 -15.10
C ARG A 72 9.28 12.30 -14.74
N ASP A 73 10.17 12.44 -15.72
CA ASP A 73 11.60 12.66 -15.49
C ASP A 73 11.88 14.03 -14.91
N ALA A 74 11.13 15.07 -15.31
CA ALA A 74 11.16 16.37 -14.66
C ALA A 74 10.75 16.27 -13.19
N ILE A 75 9.69 15.51 -12.87
CA ILE A 75 9.26 15.26 -11.48
C ILE A 75 10.36 14.54 -10.69
N ILE A 76 11.01 13.52 -11.25
CA ILE A 76 12.08 12.77 -10.56
C ILE A 76 13.31 13.67 -10.34
N ARG A 77 13.68 14.47 -11.34
CA ARG A 77 14.88 15.31 -11.31
C ARG A 77 14.75 16.51 -10.39
N TYR A 78 13.59 17.17 -10.42
CA TYR A 78 13.37 18.42 -9.70
C TYR A 78 12.52 18.26 -8.44
N GLY A 79 11.81 17.14 -8.27
CA GLY A 79 11.08 16.81 -7.06
C GLY A 79 10.07 17.90 -6.68
N LYS A 80 10.32 18.56 -5.54
CA LYS A 80 9.51 19.68 -5.02
C LYS A 80 9.71 21.00 -5.76
N ASP A 81 10.76 21.12 -6.58
CA ASP A 81 11.18 22.32 -7.30
C ASP A 81 10.67 22.32 -8.76
N LEU A 82 9.54 21.64 -9.02
CA LEU A 82 8.90 21.59 -10.34
C LEU A 82 8.56 23.00 -10.87
N PRO A 83 8.90 23.32 -12.13
CA PRO A 83 8.37 24.50 -12.80
C PRO A 83 6.83 24.41 -12.87
N THR A 84 6.13 25.32 -12.21
CA THR A 84 4.66 25.37 -12.16
C THR A 84 4.10 26.08 -13.40
N ASP A 85 4.44 25.62 -14.59
CA ASP A 85 3.90 26.18 -15.85
C ASP A 85 2.52 25.61 -16.23
N GLY A 86 1.98 24.71 -15.40
CA GLY A 86 0.62 24.19 -15.50
C GLY A 86 0.46 22.95 -16.39
N THR A 87 1.56 22.32 -16.81
CA THR A 87 1.53 21.17 -17.73
C THR A 87 1.18 19.82 -17.10
N LEU A 88 1.20 19.66 -15.76
CA LEU A 88 0.92 18.39 -15.08
C LEU A 88 0.06 18.56 -13.82
N SER A 89 -0.79 17.57 -13.54
CA SER A 89 -1.60 17.54 -12.32
C SER A 89 -0.77 17.06 -11.10
N HIS A 90 -1.19 17.48 -9.91
CA HIS A 90 -0.57 17.07 -8.64
C HIS A 90 -0.59 15.55 -8.43
N GLU A 91 -1.64 14.86 -8.93
CA GLU A 91 -1.77 13.40 -8.86
C GLU A 91 -0.70 12.67 -9.67
N GLU A 92 -0.36 13.19 -10.86
CA GLU A 92 0.67 12.62 -11.73
C GLU A 92 2.07 12.80 -11.12
N ALA A 93 2.33 13.94 -10.45
CA ALA A 93 3.57 14.19 -9.71
C ALA A 93 3.73 13.27 -8.48
N VAL A 94 2.65 13.03 -7.74
CA VAL A 94 2.64 12.13 -6.58
C VAL A 94 2.80 10.66 -7.00
N ALA A 95 2.23 10.26 -8.14
CA ALA A 95 2.40 8.90 -8.66
C ALA A 95 3.84 8.63 -9.14
N ALA A 96 4.46 9.59 -9.83
CA ALA A 96 5.84 9.47 -10.32
C ALA A 96 6.89 9.43 -9.21
N ASN A 97 6.63 10.11 -8.08
CA ASN A 97 7.57 10.22 -6.97
C ASN A 97 7.10 9.54 -5.68
N ARG A 98 6.23 8.54 -5.78
CA ARG A 98 5.67 7.81 -4.62
C ARG A 98 6.75 7.30 -3.67
N TRP A 99 7.92 6.91 -4.19
CA TRP A 99 9.03 6.42 -3.38
C TRP A 99 9.73 7.48 -2.55
N ASN A 100 9.74 8.75 -2.97
CA ASN A 100 10.32 9.84 -2.17
C ASN A 100 9.26 10.62 -1.37
N ASN A 101 8.02 10.10 -1.27
CA ASN A 101 7.01 10.67 -0.40
C ASN A 101 7.20 10.11 1.03
N PRO A 102 7.63 10.94 2.01
CA PRO A 102 7.92 10.45 3.36
C PRO A 102 6.70 9.86 4.07
N ALA A 103 5.51 10.43 3.84
CA ALA A 103 4.28 9.91 4.42
C ALA A 103 3.91 8.54 3.85
N PHE A 104 4.17 8.31 2.55
CA PHE A 104 3.98 7.00 1.95
C PHE A 104 5.02 5.98 2.43
N GLN A 105 6.28 6.38 2.55
CA GLN A 105 7.34 5.53 3.10
C GLN A 105 7.01 5.09 4.54
N GLU A 106 6.61 6.03 5.39
CA GLU A 106 6.20 5.75 6.76
C GLU A 106 4.97 4.83 6.81
N TRP A 107 3.94 5.14 6.01
CA TRP A 107 2.74 4.30 5.92
C TRP A 107 3.05 2.88 5.43
N LEU A 108 4.01 2.74 4.50
CA LEU A 108 4.34 1.46 3.92
C LEU A 108 5.22 0.63 4.85
N PHE A 109 6.37 1.19 5.28
CA PHE A 109 7.40 0.47 6.02
C PHE A 109 7.19 0.49 7.53
N GLY A 110 6.53 1.51 8.08
CA GLY A 110 6.22 1.65 9.50
C GLY A 110 4.97 0.88 9.94
N PHE A 111 4.39 0.04 9.09
CA PHE A 111 3.16 -0.68 9.42
C PHE A 111 3.41 -1.82 10.42
N ASP A 112 2.86 -1.66 11.62
CA ASP A 112 2.83 -2.72 12.63
C ASP A 112 1.57 -3.60 12.45
N ALA A 113 1.77 -4.76 11.84
CA ALA A 113 0.71 -5.74 11.59
C ALA A 113 0.12 -6.34 12.89
N VAL A 114 0.93 -6.49 13.94
CA VAL A 114 0.48 -7.05 15.23
C VAL A 114 -0.42 -6.05 15.93
N LEU A 115 0.05 -4.80 16.06
CA LEU A 115 -0.74 -3.74 16.68
C LEU A 115 -2.05 -3.53 15.92
N ASN A 116 -2.00 -3.48 14.59
CA ASN A 116 -3.19 -3.33 13.76
C ASN A 116 -4.24 -4.42 14.01
N ALA A 117 -3.81 -5.69 14.08
CA ALA A 117 -4.71 -6.81 14.37
C ALA A 117 -5.33 -6.67 15.78
N LYS A 118 -4.51 -6.39 16.80
CA LYS A 118 -4.97 -6.26 18.19
C LYS A 118 -5.98 -5.14 18.38
N GLU A 119 -5.74 -3.98 17.77
CA GLU A 119 -6.68 -2.86 17.84
C GLU A 119 -8.04 -3.20 17.22
N ILE A 120 -8.04 -3.92 16.10
CA ILE A 120 -9.27 -4.30 15.40
C ILE A 120 -10.05 -5.36 16.17
N ILE A 121 -9.35 -6.35 16.75
CA ILE A 121 -9.96 -7.35 17.62
C ILE A 121 -10.61 -6.65 18.83
N LEU A 122 -9.87 -5.76 19.50
CA LEU A 122 -10.38 -5.01 20.66
C LEU A 122 -11.62 -4.18 20.31
N LYS A 123 -11.59 -3.43 19.20
CA LYS A 123 -12.73 -2.61 18.74
C LYS A 123 -13.98 -3.42 18.42
N ARG A 124 -13.82 -4.72 18.12
CA ARG A 124 -14.95 -5.61 17.79
C ARG A 124 -15.52 -6.33 19.01
N GLU A 125 -14.80 -6.33 20.12
CA GLU A 125 -15.21 -6.95 21.38
C GLU A 125 -15.83 -5.94 22.39
N LEU A 126 -15.76 -4.64 22.07
CA LEU A 126 -16.49 -3.54 22.74
C LEU A 126 -17.85 -3.30 22.08
#